data_AF-A0A7C8V8N9-F1
#
_entry.id   AF-A0A7C8V8N9-F1
#
_cell.length_a   1.000
_cell.length_b   1.000
_cell.length_c   1.000
_cell.angle_alpha   90.00
_cell.angle_beta   90.00
_cell.angle_gamma   90.00
#
_symmetry.space_group_name_H-M   'P 1'
#
loop_
_entity.id
_entity.type
_entity.pdbx_description
1 polymer ?
#
loop_
_entity_poly.entity_id
_entity_poly.type
_entity_poly.pdbx_seq_one_letter_code
_entity_poly.pdbx_strand_id
1 'polypeptide(L)'
;MSSATTNPQETESELSLLALPTEILLSVVSFLHEEYGALREFAHCSRRCYLLTFRGRFSGVRLCWRNLADCEPLKPFSDEGMLSSFRGYIRSATVEVRDAGHLPALISLIKQFPNISKLKVSVENSCYFERTLYLATFRLLNTLPFYDNLKKLDLEWSGYHASQYRKGDPKYAYLEAAEYVPNGETVKYEDEFSGFIPLPEPPYKVRNSRKKQYKFRMAQYVQAQRDFLGPYITETKFLKGLAEIRLPKELKSLGLGIQHAELHLLSLINCTTVDTLVLTGAEELKYTMNPANPTKILQFPAIKKLVLVPSTDKLANYFYRLASQFPNVESFKLIPWAYPDVDFNGLPNFPKLRHLETFWPTDPEVGDYRPSDIEGWLRFRFRFGEWTDLRSVKFRGHADKLYHRPDEHRYGSLICNVEKKDGEYLLNWTTCKW
;
A
#
# COMPACT_ATOMS: atom_id res chain seq x y z
N MET A 1 -32.81 67.40 -18.94
CA MET A 1 -31.34 67.47 -18.84
C MET A 1 -30.92 66.67 -17.64
N SER A 2 -30.48 65.42 -17.85
CA SER A 2 -29.94 64.56 -16.80
C SER A 2 -28.81 63.75 -17.40
N SER A 3 -27.66 63.81 -16.74
CA SER A 3 -26.35 63.35 -17.17
C SER A 3 -26.29 61.82 -17.32
N ALA A 4 -25.72 61.37 -18.43
CA ALA A 4 -25.20 60.02 -18.57
C ALA A 4 -23.95 59.88 -17.69
N THR A 5 -24.08 59.23 -16.54
CA THR A 5 -22.96 58.64 -15.81
C THR A 5 -22.76 57.22 -16.31
N THR A 6 -21.92 57.07 -17.33
CA THR A 6 -21.23 55.81 -17.62
C THR A 6 -20.32 55.50 -16.43
N ASN A 7 -20.64 54.46 -15.67
CA ASN A 7 -19.71 53.84 -14.72
C ASN A 7 -18.63 53.08 -15.52
N PRO A 8 -17.36 53.51 -15.51
CA PRO A 8 -16.26 52.75 -16.06
C PRO A 8 -15.62 51.98 -14.91
N GLN A 9 -16.26 50.90 -14.44
CA GLN A 9 -15.70 50.17 -13.30
C GLN A 9 -16.03 48.66 -13.25
N GLU A 10 -16.38 48.04 -14.37
CA GLU A 10 -16.58 46.58 -14.45
C GLU A 10 -15.80 45.88 -15.59
N THR A 11 -14.81 46.53 -16.21
CA THR A 11 -14.07 45.94 -17.34
C THR A 11 -12.57 45.79 -17.16
N GLU A 12 -12.01 46.03 -15.97
CA GLU A 12 -10.55 45.93 -15.74
C GLU A 12 -10.09 44.81 -14.78
N SER A 13 -11.01 44.00 -14.21
CA SER A 13 -10.63 42.89 -13.32
C SER A 13 -10.52 41.52 -14.01
N GLU A 14 -10.92 41.41 -15.28
CA GLU A 14 -10.52 40.28 -16.13
C GLU A 14 -9.28 40.67 -16.93
N LEU A 15 -8.19 41.01 -16.22
CA LEU A 15 -6.83 40.78 -16.73
C LEU A 15 -6.66 39.26 -16.86
N SER A 16 -7.36 38.75 -17.85
CA SER A 16 -7.70 37.37 -17.99
C SER A 16 -6.41 36.63 -18.30
N LEU A 17 -6.15 35.55 -17.58
CA LEU A 17 -5.15 34.54 -17.98
C LEU A 17 -5.26 34.17 -19.48
N LEU A 18 -6.40 34.43 -20.12
CA LEU A 18 -6.64 34.33 -21.57
C LEU A 18 -5.75 35.23 -22.44
N ALA A 19 -5.30 36.39 -21.93
CA ALA A 19 -4.47 37.36 -22.67
C ALA A 19 -2.98 37.00 -22.66
N LEU A 20 -2.56 36.06 -21.81
CA LEU A 20 -1.17 35.64 -21.77
C LEU A 20 -0.77 34.87 -23.05
N PRO A 21 0.43 35.10 -23.58
CA PRO A 21 1.00 34.27 -24.64
C PRO A 21 1.04 32.79 -24.23
N THR A 22 0.90 31.89 -25.22
CA THR A 22 0.89 30.44 -24.99
C THR A 22 2.16 29.97 -24.28
N GLU A 23 3.28 30.61 -24.56
CA GLU A 23 4.60 30.33 -24.01
C GLU A 23 4.64 30.57 -22.51
N ILE A 24 4.01 31.65 -22.03
CA ILE A 24 3.90 31.95 -20.61
C ILE A 24 3.01 30.91 -19.93
N LEU A 25 1.86 30.58 -20.55
CA LEU A 25 0.96 29.55 -20.03
C LEU A 25 1.64 28.16 -19.99
N LEU A 26 2.44 27.82 -21.00
CA LEU A 26 3.22 26.58 -21.02
C LEU A 26 4.32 26.57 -19.96
N SER A 27 4.97 27.71 -19.72
CA SER A 27 5.94 27.87 -18.63
C SER A 27 5.26 27.63 -17.27
N VAL A 28 4.09 28.24 -17.03
CA VAL A 28 3.28 27.98 -15.82
C VAL A 28 2.95 26.50 -15.71
N VAL A 29 2.44 25.85 -16.77
CA VAL A 29 2.15 24.40 -16.77
C VAL A 29 3.41 23.58 -16.45
N SER A 30 4.59 23.99 -16.92
CA SER A 30 5.85 23.31 -16.61
C SER A 30 6.26 23.42 -15.13
N PHE A 31 5.86 24.48 -14.42
CA PHE A 31 6.04 24.57 -12.97
C PHE A 31 4.98 23.75 -12.21
N LEU A 32 3.75 23.72 -12.71
CA LEU A 32 2.64 22.99 -12.09
C LEU A 32 2.69 21.47 -12.35
N HIS A 33 3.53 21.00 -13.27
CA HIS A 33 3.50 19.61 -13.74
C HIS A 33 3.75 18.55 -12.64
N GLU A 34 4.39 18.95 -11.53
CA GLU A 34 4.66 18.06 -10.40
C GLU A 34 3.46 17.92 -9.44
N GLU A 35 2.51 18.87 -9.49
CA GLU A 35 1.39 18.96 -8.55
C GLU A 35 0.04 18.91 -9.27
N TYR A 36 -0.55 17.70 -9.34
CA TYR A 36 -1.82 17.46 -10.03
C TYR A 36 -2.98 18.36 -9.55
N GLY A 37 -3.01 18.70 -8.25
CA GLY A 37 -4.04 19.59 -7.67
C GLY A 37 -3.98 20.98 -8.30
N ALA A 38 -2.81 21.60 -8.31
CA ALA A 38 -2.60 22.91 -8.91
C ALA A 38 -2.79 22.88 -10.44
N LEU A 39 -2.38 21.79 -11.11
CA LEU A 39 -2.65 21.54 -12.53
C LEU A 39 -4.16 21.51 -12.83
N ARG A 40 -4.95 20.87 -11.96
CA ARG A 40 -6.41 20.78 -12.08
C ARG A 40 -7.05 22.15 -11.88
N GLU A 41 -6.64 22.88 -10.84
CA GLU A 41 -7.13 24.24 -10.58
C GLU A 41 -6.83 25.18 -11.76
N PHE A 42 -5.60 25.15 -12.28
CA PHE A 42 -5.22 25.94 -13.45
C PHE A 42 -6.03 25.55 -14.71
N ALA A 43 -6.34 24.25 -14.89
CA ALA A 43 -7.20 23.80 -15.98
C ALA A 43 -8.63 24.39 -15.91
N HIS A 44 -9.11 24.73 -14.72
CA HIS A 44 -10.43 25.34 -14.53
C HIS A 44 -10.47 26.84 -14.83
N CYS A 45 -9.32 27.52 -14.93
CA CYS A 45 -9.27 28.96 -15.20
C CYS A 45 -9.81 29.34 -16.59
N SER A 46 -9.66 28.46 -17.60
CA SER A 46 -10.23 28.68 -18.94
C SER A 46 -10.18 27.43 -19.81
N ARG A 47 -10.95 27.44 -20.92
CA ARG A 47 -10.84 26.40 -21.97
C ARG A 47 -9.42 26.29 -22.56
N ARG A 48 -8.69 27.40 -22.68
CA ARG A 48 -7.30 27.42 -23.18
C ARG A 48 -6.37 26.72 -22.18
N CYS A 49 -6.49 27.02 -20.88
CA CYS A 49 -5.74 26.34 -19.83
C CYS A 49 -6.08 24.85 -19.75
N TYR A 50 -7.36 24.49 -19.91
CA TYR A 50 -7.80 23.09 -19.97
C TYR A 50 -7.08 22.30 -21.08
N LEU A 51 -6.95 22.89 -22.27
CA LEU A 51 -6.30 22.26 -23.41
C LEU A 51 -4.79 22.13 -23.20
N LEU A 52 -4.14 23.19 -22.68
CA LEU A 52 -2.70 23.17 -22.39
C LEU A 52 -2.33 22.16 -21.30
N THR A 53 -3.17 22.00 -20.28
CA THR A 53 -2.96 21.04 -19.18
C THR A 53 -3.43 19.64 -19.51
N PHE A 54 -4.16 19.44 -20.61
CA PHE A 54 -4.80 18.15 -20.93
C PHE A 54 -3.81 17.00 -20.86
N ARG A 55 -2.63 17.15 -21.49
CA ARG A 55 -1.57 16.12 -21.49
C ARG A 55 -1.00 15.85 -20.09
N GLY A 56 -0.75 16.90 -19.31
CA GLY A 56 -0.23 16.78 -17.93
C GLY A 56 -1.20 16.09 -16.97
N ARG A 57 -2.50 16.07 -17.28
CA ARG A 57 -3.51 15.34 -16.49
C ARG A 57 -3.51 13.83 -16.73
N PHE A 58 -2.95 13.36 -17.85
CA PHE A 58 -2.66 11.94 -18.07
C PHE A 58 -1.28 11.62 -17.51
N SER A 59 -1.16 11.64 -16.19
CA SER A 59 0.12 11.37 -15.52
C SER A 59 0.36 9.88 -15.25
N GLY A 60 -0.61 9.01 -15.53
CA GLY A 60 -0.57 7.60 -15.14
C GLY A 60 -1.26 6.65 -16.10
N VAL A 61 -0.77 5.42 -16.14
CA VAL A 61 -1.39 4.30 -16.87
C VAL A 61 -1.72 3.15 -15.91
N ARG A 62 -2.85 2.49 -16.13
CA ARG A 62 -3.24 1.28 -15.40
C ARG A 62 -3.44 0.14 -16.38
N LEU A 63 -2.63 -0.90 -16.25
CA LEU A 63 -2.74 -2.13 -17.04
C LEU A 63 -3.29 -3.22 -16.12
N CYS A 64 -4.43 -3.79 -16.48
CA CYS A 64 -5.13 -4.76 -15.66
C CYS A 64 -5.45 -6.02 -16.47
N TRP A 65 -5.02 -7.17 -15.96
CA TRP A 65 -5.31 -8.49 -16.52
C TRP A 65 -5.93 -9.38 -15.44
N ARG A 66 -7.21 -9.12 -15.14
CA ARG A 66 -7.99 -9.85 -14.12
C ARG A 66 -9.02 -10.85 -14.68
N ASN A 67 -9.53 -10.63 -15.90
CA ASN A 67 -10.53 -11.51 -16.53
C ASN A 67 -9.97 -12.23 -17.76
N LEU A 68 -9.90 -13.56 -17.67
CA LEU A 68 -9.39 -14.46 -18.72
C LEU A 68 -10.38 -14.72 -19.86
N ALA A 69 -11.67 -14.41 -19.70
CA ALA A 69 -12.70 -14.83 -20.65
C ALA A 69 -12.74 -13.96 -21.93
N ASP A 70 -12.47 -12.65 -21.83
CA ASP A 70 -12.79 -11.70 -22.93
C ASP A 70 -11.71 -10.63 -23.18
N CYS A 71 -10.53 -10.73 -22.56
CA CYS A 71 -9.48 -9.74 -22.81
C CYS A 71 -8.63 -10.15 -24.01
N GLU A 72 -8.85 -9.48 -25.16
CA GLU A 72 -7.85 -9.46 -26.23
C GLU A 72 -6.49 -9.05 -25.65
N PRO A 73 -5.38 -9.63 -26.14
CA PRO A 73 -4.06 -9.21 -25.70
C PRO A 73 -3.92 -7.70 -25.93
N LEU A 74 -3.60 -6.98 -24.85
CA LEU A 74 -3.37 -5.54 -24.90
C LEU A 74 -2.36 -5.23 -25.99
N LYS A 75 -2.82 -4.53 -27.04
CA LYS A 75 -1.95 -4.12 -28.13
C LYS A 75 -0.91 -3.12 -27.61
N PRO A 76 0.36 -3.21 -28.05
CA PRO A 76 1.34 -2.17 -27.75
C PRO A 76 0.80 -0.82 -28.21
N PHE A 77 1.14 0.24 -27.49
CA PHE A 77 0.71 1.57 -27.92
C PHE A 77 1.48 1.89 -29.20
N SER A 78 0.77 2.20 -30.28
CA SER A 78 1.44 2.53 -31.54
C SER A 78 2.21 3.85 -31.43
N ASP A 79 3.36 3.92 -32.09
CA ASP A 79 4.17 5.15 -32.19
C ASP A 79 3.41 6.28 -32.89
N GLU A 80 2.47 5.93 -33.77
CA GLU A 80 1.67 6.85 -34.58
C GLU A 80 0.24 7.06 -34.05
N GLY A 81 -0.12 6.41 -32.92
CA GLY A 81 -1.46 6.49 -32.37
C GLY A 81 -1.74 7.82 -31.67
N MET A 82 -3.02 8.14 -31.47
CA MET A 82 -3.48 9.34 -30.73
C MET A 82 -2.82 9.48 -29.34
N LEU A 83 -2.42 8.35 -28.72
CA LEU A 83 -1.81 8.30 -27.40
C LEU A 83 -0.27 8.48 -27.40
N SER A 84 0.39 8.50 -28.55
CA SER A 84 1.86 8.63 -28.64
C SER A 84 2.36 9.94 -28.02
N SER A 85 1.61 11.03 -28.24
CA SER A 85 1.90 12.36 -27.69
C SER A 85 1.86 12.44 -26.16
N PHE A 86 1.30 11.42 -25.48
CA PHE A 86 1.22 11.36 -24.01
C PHE A 86 2.39 10.59 -23.39
N ARG A 87 3.21 9.87 -24.16
CA ARG A 87 4.27 9.01 -23.61
C ARG A 87 5.26 9.75 -22.71
N GLY A 88 5.62 10.99 -23.09
CA GLY A 88 6.50 11.85 -22.29
C GLY A 88 5.85 12.38 -21.00
N TYR A 89 4.53 12.29 -20.85
CA TYR A 89 3.78 12.82 -19.71
C TYR A 89 3.41 11.72 -18.69
N ILE A 90 3.47 10.44 -19.06
CA ILE A 90 3.23 9.33 -18.13
C ILE A 90 4.36 9.26 -17.10
N ARG A 91 4.03 9.50 -15.84
CA ARG A 91 4.93 9.46 -14.67
C ARG A 91 4.62 8.32 -13.70
N SER A 92 3.44 7.74 -13.78
CA SER A 92 3.06 6.58 -12.97
C SER A 92 2.54 5.41 -13.80
N ALA A 93 2.79 4.20 -13.31
CA ALA A 93 2.21 2.99 -13.87
C ALA A 93 1.68 2.10 -12.75
N THR A 94 0.53 1.48 -13.00
CA THR A 94 -0.04 0.44 -12.14
C THR A 94 -0.27 -0.80 -12.99
N VAL A 95 0.33 -1.92 -12.61
CA VAL A 95 0.23 -3.20 -13.30
C VAL A 95 -0.43 -4.19 -12.37
N GLU A 96 -1.55 -4.74 -12.78
CA GLU A 96 -2.36 -5.64 -11.97
C GLU A 96 -2.63 -6.91 -12.75
N VAL A 97 -2.22 -8.04 -12.19
CA VAL A 97 -2.44 -9.36 -12.80
C VAL A 97 -3.12 -10.27 -11.79
N ARG A 98 -4.02 -11.12 -12.28
CA ARG A 98 -4.53 -12.21 -11.44
C ARG A 98 -3.45 -13.23 -11.14
N ASP A 99 -2.75 -13.68 -12.18
CA ASP A 99 -1.69 -14.70 -12.11
C ASP A 99 -0.33 -14.12 -12.45
N ALA A 100 0.69 -14.47 -11.66
CA ALA A 100 2.03 -13.93 -11.78
C ALA A 100 2.67 -14.12 -13.16
N GLY A 101 2.30 -15.19 -13.87
CA GLY A 101 2.80 -15.49 -15.22
C GLY A 101 2.50 -14.41 -16.27
N HIS A 102 1.49 -13.56 -16.08
CA HIS A 102 1.16 -12.50 -17.04
C HIS A 102 1.98 -11.22 -16.85
N LEU A 103 2.75 -11.12 -15.76
CA LEU A 103 3.50 -9.92 -15.44
C LEU A 103 4.51 -9.50 -16.54
N PRO A 104 5.30 -10.40 -17.15
CA PRO A 104 6.25 -10.03 -18.21
C PRO A 104 5.61 -9.33 -19.41
N ALA A 105 4.42 -9.77 -19.81
CA ALA A 105 3.70 -9.19 -20.94
C ALA A 105 3.29 -7.74 -20.63
N LEU A 106 2.67 -7.50 -19.47
CA LEU A 106 2.25 -6.15 -19.09
C LEU A 106 3.42 -5.22 -18.80
N ILE A 107 4.48 -5.71 -18.15
CA ILE A 107 5.67 -4.91 -17.87
C ILE A 107 6.39 -4.51 -19.17
N SER A 108 6.33 -5.35 -20.21
CA SER A 108 6.89 -4.99 -21.52
C SER A 108 6.13 -3.81 -22.16
N LEU A 109 4.82 -3.68 -21.93
CA LEU A 109 4.02 -2.57 -22.44
C LEU A 109 4.39 -1.22 -21.82
N ILE A 110 4.80 -1.20 -20.54
CA ILE A 110 5.17 0.06 -19.87
C ILE A 110 6.58 0.55 -20.25
N LYS A 111 7.41 -0.28 -20.92
CA LYS A 111 8.78 0.10 -21.35
C LYS A 111 8.82 1.35 -22.22
N GLN A 112 7.78 1.60 -23.00
CA GLN A 112 7.65 2.75 -23.89
C GLN A 112 7.45 4.11 -23.18
N PHE A 113 7.27 4.11 -21.86
CA PHE A 113 7.07 5.32 -21.06
C PHE A 113 8.36 5.65 -20.30
N PRO A 114 9.28 6.45 -20.89
CA PRO A 114 10.62 6.67 -20.33
C PRO A 114 10.63 7.46 -19.02
N ASN A 115 9.49 8.07 -18.68
CA ASN A 115 9.35 9.09 -17.65
C ASN A 115 8.66 8.58 -16.38
N ILE A 116 8.39 7.26 -16.29
CA ILE A 116 7.81 6.64 -15.09
C ILE A 116 8.76 6.81 -13.91
N SER A 117 8.23 7.39 -12.83
CA SER A 117 8.91 7.54 -11.53
C SER A 117 8.14 6.86 -10.39
N LYS A 118 6.91 6.41 -10.63
CA LYS A 118 6.07 5.70 -9.65
C LYS A 118 5.53 4.43 -10.29
N LEU A 119 5.83 3.27 -9.70
CA LEU A 119 5.36 1.99 -10.19
C LEU A 119 4.65 1.22 -9.08
N LYS A 120 3.45 0.71 -9.38
CA LYS A 120 2.74 -0.26 -8.54
C LYS A 120 2.56 -1.57 -9.32
N VAL A 121 2.91 -2.68 -8.71
CA VAL A 121 2.71 -4.03 -9.25
C VAL A 121 1.87 -4.83 -8.27
N SER A 122 0.70 -5.31 -8.71
CA SER A 122 -0.21 -6.11 -7.91
C SER A 122 -0.45 -7.49 -8.54
N VAL A 123 -0.37 -8.54 -7.73
CA VAL A 123 -0.59 -9.94 -8.14
C VAL A 123 -1.59 -10.60 -7.20
N GLU A 124 -2.77 -11.00 -7.69
CA GLU A 124 -3.86 -11.49 -6.83
C GLU A 124 -3.77 -12.95 -6.40
N ASN A 125 -3.01 -13.79 -7.11
CA ASN A 125 -2.89 -15.22 -6.83
C ASN A 125 -1.41 -15.60 -6.57
N SER A 126 -0.85 -15.10 -5.47
CA SER A 126 0.60 -15.13 -5.22
C SER A 126 1.05 -15.93 -3.99
N CYS A 127 0.15 -16.45 -3.14
CA CYS A 127 0.48 -17.07 -1.85
C CYS A 127 1.56 -18.16 -1.89
N TYR A 128 1.69 -18.88 -3.02
CA TYR A 128 2.69 -19.94 -3.18
C TYR A 128 3.95 -19.49 -3.91
N PHE A 129 3.90 -18.32 -4.55
CA PHE A 129 4.95 -17.81 -5.43
C PHE A 129 5.79 -16.71 -4.77
N GLU A 130 5.38 -16.14 -3.65
CA GLU A 130 5.97 -14.97 -2.99
C GLU A 130 7.49 -14.80 -3.19
N ARG A 131 8.31 -15.70 -2.63
CA ARG A 131 9.79 -15.62 -2.71
C ARG A 131 10.31 -15.60 -4.15
N THR A 132 9.73 -16.45 -4.98
CA THR A 132 10.11 -16.58 -6.38
C THR A 132 9.65 -15.35 -7.18
N LEU A 133 8.43 -14.90 -6.94
CA LEU A 133 7.83 -13.72 -7.54
C LEU A 133 8.62 -12.47 -7.19
N TYR A 134 9.08 -12.29 -5.94
CA TYR A 134 9.95 -11.18 -5.55
C TYR A 134 11.17 -11.05 -6.46
N LEU A 135 11.95 -12.14 -6.55
CA LEU A 135 13.21 -12.15 -7.28
C LEU A 135 12.96 -11.99 -8.77
N ALA A 136 11.95 -12.68 -9.31
CA ALA A 136 11.55 -12.59 -10.70
C ALA A 136 11.09 -11.17 -11.07
N THR A 137 10.26 -10.54 -10.23
CA THR A 137 9.82 -9.16 -10.42
C THR A 137 11.00 -8.20 -10.40
N PHE A 138 11.90 -8.25 -9.42
CA PHE A 138 13.06 -7.36 -9.41
C PHE A 138 13.98 -7.55 -10.62
N ARG A 139 14.22 -8.80 -11.05
CA ARG A 139 14.99 -9.10 -12.27
C ARG A 139 14.33 -8.49 -13.50
N LEU A 140 13.01 -8.63 -13.62
CA LEU A 140 12.23 -8.07 -14.73
C LEU A 140 12.24 -6.53 -14.71
N LEU A 141 11.99 -5.92 -13.54
CA LEU A 141 11.97 -4.47 -13.39
C LEU A 141 13.33 -3.83 -13.68
N ASN A 142 14.42 -4.50 -13.31
CA ASN A 142 15.79 -4.04 -13.60
C ASN A 142 16.11 -3.96 -15.11
N THR A 143 15.28 -4.54 -15.98
CA THR A 143 15.40 -4.41 -17.46
C THR A 143 14.70 -3.17 -18.01
N LEU A 144 13.98 -2.40 -17.18
CA LEU A 144 13.24 -1.23 -17.63
C LEU A 144 14.18 -0.02 -17.75
N PRO A 145 14.06 0.78 -18.82
CA PRO A 145 14.97 1.91 -19.06
C PRO A 145 14.86 3.01 -17.99
N PHE A 146 13.70 3.12 -17.34
CA PHE A 146 13.44 4.09 -16.27
C PHE A 146 13.64 3.51 -14.87
N TYR A 147 14.11 2.26 -14.73
CA TYR A 147 14.16 1.57 -13.44
C TYR A 147 14.90 2.38 -12.38
N ASP A 148 16.10 2.88 -12.70
CA ASP A 148 16.94 3.64 -11.75
C ASP A 148 16.30 4.98 -11.31
N ASN A 149 15.36 5.52 -12.09
CA ASN A 149 14.65 6.79 -11.84
C ASN A 149 13.35 6.61 -11.03
N LEU A 150 13.02 5.38 -10.63
CA LEU A 150 11.85 5.12 -9.81
C LEU A 150 12.03 5.74 -8.41
N LYS A 151 11.17 6.71 -8.08
CA LYS A 151 11.07 7.35 -6.77
C LYS A 151 10.14 6.58 -5.83
N LYS A 152 9.15 5.87 -6.38
CA LYS A 152 8.20 5.03 -5.63
C LYS A 152 7.99 3.68 -6.30
N LEU A 153 8.08 2.61 -5.52
CA LEU A 153 7.77 1.25 -5.95
C LEU A 153 6.85 0.57 -4.93
N ASP A 154 5.67 0.14 -5.35
CA ASP A 154 4.73 -0.63 -4.54
C ASP A 154 4.60 -2.05 -5.12
N LEU A 155 4.85 -3.09 -4.33
CA LEU A 155 4.65 -4.49 -4.68
C LEU A 155 3.56 -5.07 -3.79
N GLU A 156 2.42 -5.47 -4.36
CA GLU A 156 1.27 -5.98 -3.62
C GLU A 156 0.93 -7.39 -4.08
N TRP A 157 1.06 -8.35 -3.19
CA TRP A 157 0.80 -9.76 -3.40
C TRP A 157 -0.37 -10.14 -2.53
N SER A 158 -1.43 -10.62 -3.17
CA SER A 158 -2.60 -11.11 -2.48
C SER A 158 -2.94 -12.51 -2.96
N GLY A 159 -3.98 -13.05 -2.34
CA GLY A 159 -4.49 -14.38 -2.55
C GLY A 159 -5.00 -14.90 -1.23
N TYR A 160 -6.20 -15.46 -1.24
CA TYR A 160 -6.71 -16.18 -0.08
C TYR A 160 -6.37 -17.65 -0.27
N HIS A 161 -5.81 -18.27 0.77
CA HIS A 161 -5.76 -19.72 0.86
C HIS A 161 -7.17 -20.32 0.71
N ALA A 162 -8.23 -19.63 1.16
CA ALA A 162 -9.59 -20.17 1.24
C ALA A 162 -10.50 -19.90 0.01
N SER A 163 -10.42 -18.73 -0.64
CA SER A 163 -11.42 -18.34 -1.67
C SER A 163 -11.20 -18.96 -3.05
N GLN A 164 -10.10 -19.68 -3.24
CA GLN A 164 -9.79 -20.35 -4.50
C GLN A 164 -10.48 -21.71 -4.66
N TYR A 165 -11.24 -22.13 -3.64
CA TYR A 165 -12.01 -23.35 -3.64
C TYR A 165 -13.49 -23.03 -3.85
N ARG A 166 -14.00 -23.23 -5.06
CA ARG A 166 -15.44 -23.44 -5.23
C ARG A 166 -15.74 -24.86 -4.81
N LYS A 167 -16.37 -25.02 -3.64
CA LYS A 167 -16.95 -26.29 -3.17
C LYS A 167 -17.80 -26.87 -4.32
N GLY A 168 -17.43 -28.06 -4.81
CA GLY A 168 -18.15 -28.76 -5.88
C GLY A 168 -17.56 -28.67 -7.30
N ASP A 169 -16.40 -28.03 -7.52
CA ASP A 169 -15.72 -28.09 -8.83
C ASP A 169 -14.85 -29.37 -8.94
N PRO A 170 -15.25 -30.39 -9.74
CA PRO A 170 -14.55 -31.68 -9.81
C PRO A 170 -13.11 -31.54 -10.31
N LYS A 171 -12.80 -30.45 -11.00
CA LYS A 171 -11.47 -30.16 -11.55
C LYS A 171 -10.44 -29.79 -10.48
N TYR A 172 -10.88 -29.58 -9.23
CA TYR A 172 -10.01 -29.26 -8.08
C TYR A 172 -10.19 -30.24 -6.90
N ALA A 173 -11.09 -31.22 -7.02
CA ALA A 173 -11.40 -32.23 -6.00
C ALA A 173 -10.18 -33.11 -5.62
N TYR A 174 -9.17 -33.25 -6.47
CA TYR A 174 -7.95 -34.01 -6.10
C TYR A 174 -7.05 -33.31 -5.08
N LEU A 175 -7.31 -32.04 -4.73
CA LEU A 175 -6.67 -31.39 -3.59
C LEU A 175 -7.33 -31.78 -2.25
N GLU A 176 -8.58 -32.24 -2.26
CA GLU A 176 -9.23 -32.88 -1.11
C GLU A 176 -8.73 -34.32 -0.90
N ALA A 177 -8.24 -34.98 -1.95
CA ALA A 177 -7.76 -36.36 -1.93
C ALA A 177 -6.29 -36.54 -1.48
N ALA A 178 -5.72 -35.60 -0.73
CA ALA A 178 -4.34 -35.70 -0.26
C ALA A 178 -4.23 -36.53 1.04
N GLU A 179 -4.16 -37.86 0.84
CA GLU A 179 -3.75 -38.94 1.77
C GLU A 179 -4.74 -39.33 2.89
N TYR A 180 -5.45 -40.42 2.60
CA TYR A 180 -6.26 -41.24 3.51
C TYR A 180 -5.52 -41.50 4.84
N VAL A 181 -6.11 -41.09 5.96
CA VAL A 181 -5.71 -41.57 7.29
C VAL A 181 -6.79 -42.57 7.75
N PRO A 182 -6.43 -43.85 7.97
CA PRO A 182 -7.38 -44.85 8.43
C PRO A 182 -7.63 -44.57 9.90
N ASN A 183 -8.84 -44.12 10.26
CA ASN A 183 -9.53 -44.39 11.53
C ASN A 183 -10.70 -43.41 11.63
N GLY A 184 -11.85 -43.85 11.09
CA GLY A 184 -13.07 -43.07 11.02
C GLY A 184 -13.83 -43.04 12.34
N GLU A 185 -13.81 -41.90 13.00
CA GLU A 185 -14.84 -41.51 13.95
C GLU A 185 -15.49 -40.21 13.48
N THR A 186 -16.80 -40.11 13.63
CA THR A 186 -17.64 -39.01 13.14
C THR A 186 -18.07 -38.18 14.34
N VAL A 187 -17.74 -36.88 14.38
CA VAL A 187 -18.31 -35.94 15.36
C VAL A 187 -19.34 -35.06 14.66
N LYS A 188 -20.41 -34.70 15.39
CA LYS A 188 -21.51 -33.85 14.88
C LYS A 188 -21.23 -32.41 15.25
N TYR A 189 -21.30 -31.52 14.27
CA TYR A 189 -21.33 -30.07 14.47
C TYR A 189 -22.65 -29.52 13.89
N GLU A 190 -23.32 -28.66 14.64
CA GLU A 190 -24.51 -27.93 14.19
C GLU A 190 -24.13 -26.46 13.93
N ASP A 191 -24.46 -25.96 12.74
CA ASP A 191 -24.61 -24.52 12.49
C ASP A 191 -25.66 -24.28 11.38
N GLU A 192 -26.41 -23.20 11.55
CA GLU A 192 -27.81 -23.01 11.14
C GLU A 192 -28.03 -22.48 9.71
N PHE A 193 -26.99 -22.23 8.89
CA PHE A 193 -27.17 -21.28 7.77
C PHE A 193 -26.75 -21.64 6.33
N SER A 194 -26.34 -22.85 5.97
CA SER A 194 -26.26 -23.15 4.51
C SER A 194 -26.30 -24.62 4.12
N GLY A 195 -27.31 -24.98 3.32
CA GLY A 195 -27.41 -26.28 2.68
C GLY A 195 -26.22 -26.53 1.74
N PHE A 196 -25.39 -27.52 2.10
CA PHE A 196 -24.45 -28.18 1.22
C PHE A 196 -24.29 -29.66 1.62
N ILE A 197 -23.99 -30.49 0.63
CA ILE A 197 -23.72 -31.93 0.73
C ILE A 197 -22.64 -32.19 1.80
N PRO A 198 -22.85 -33.16 2.72
CA PRO A 198 -21.89 -33.50 3.76
C PRO A 198 -20.60 -34.04 3.14
N LEU A 199 -19.46 -33.49 3.54
CA LEU A 199 -18.17 -34.16 3.42
C LEU A 199 -17.88 -34.83 4.78
N PRO A 200 -17.31 -36.04 4.80
CA PRO A 200 -16.88 -36.66 6.06
C PRO A 200 -15.83 -35.79 6.76
N GLU A 201 -15.87 -35.76 8.10
CA GLU A 201 -14.89 -35.01 8.88
C GLU A 201 -13.46 -35.51 8.62
N PRO A 202 -12.48 -34.60 8.57
CA PRO A 202 -11.11 -34.93 8.24
C PRO A 202 -10.43 -35.72 9.35
N PRO A 203 -9.68 -36.77 9.00
CA PRO A 203 -8.35 -36.97 9.53
C PRO A 203 -7.30 -36.47 8.53
N TYR A 204 -7.65 -35.57 7.60
CA TYR A 204 -6.67 -35.00 6.67
C TYR A 204 -5.89 -33.90 7.39
N LYS A 205 -4.72 -34.25 7.93
CA LYS A 205 -3.67 -33.23 8.06
C LYS A 205 -3.34 -32.79 6.64
N VAL A 206 -3.77 -31.59 6.24
CA VAL A 206 -3.34 -30.97 4.99
C VAL A 206 -1.83 -30.73 5.08
N ARG A 207 -1.03 -31.78 4.84
CA ARG A 207 0.43 -31.73 4.66
C ARG A 207 0.75 -31.22 3.26
N ASN A 208 0.04 -30.19 2.81
CA ASN A 208 0.38 -29.51 1.58
C ASN A 208 1.51 -28.52 1.86
N SER A 209 2.74 -29.05 1.90
CA SER A 209 3.94 -28.21 1.94
C SER A 209 3.86 -27.15 0.83
N ARG A 210 4.31 -25.91 1.11
CA ARG A 210 4.33 -24.81 0.12
C ARG A 210 4.95 -25.24 -1.22
N LYS A 211 5.95 -26.13 -1.18
CA LYS A 211 6.60 -26.72 -2.36
C LYS A 211 5.65 -27.57 -3.23
N LYS A 212 4.75 -28.36 -2.63
CA LYS A 212 3.75 -29.16 -3.38
C LYS A 212 2.77 -28.23 -4.09
N GLN A 213 2.23 -27.23 -3.37
CA GLN A 213 1.31 -26.23 -3.93
C GLN A 213 1.96 -25.41 -5.06
N TYR A 214 3.22 -25.00 -4.88
CA TYR A 214 4.00 -24.34 -5.93
C TYR A 214 4.07 -25.18 -7.21
N LYS A 215 4.51 -26.45 -7.10
CA LYS A 215 4.65 -27.34 -8.26
C LYS A 215 3.32 -27.54 -8.98
N PHE A 216 2.26 -27.71 -8.19
CA PHE A 216 0.92 -27.88 -8.70
C PHE A 216 0.45 -26.66 -9.50
N ARG A 217 0.57 -25.45 -8.93
CA ARG A 217 0.20 -24.20 -9.62
C ARG A 217 1.06 -23.97 -10.86
N MET A 218 2.36 -24.25 -10.81
CA MET A 218 3.26 -24.15 -11.96
C MET A 218 2.84 -25.05 -13.13
N ALA A 219 2.25 -26.22 -12.86
CA ALA A 219 1.78 -27.11 -13.92
C ALA A 219 0.65 -26.47 -14.76
N GLN A 220 -0.10 -25.52 -14.20
CA GLN A 220 -1.18 -24.80 -14.89
C GLN A 220 -0.67 -23.69 -15.81
N TYR A 221 0.59 -23.27 -15.64
CA TYR A 221 1.21 -22.21 -16.42
C TYR A 221 1.83 -22.73 -17.73
N VAL A 222 1.81 -21.89 -18.78
CA VAL A 222 2.52 -22.17 -20.04
C VAL A 222 4.03 -21.97 -19.86
N GLN A 223 4.84 -22.50 -20.78
CA GLN A 223 6.31 -22.52 -20.62
C GLN A 223 6.92 -21.14 -20.33
N ALA A 224 6.54 -20.10 -21.07
CA ALA A 224 7.05 -18.74 -20.84
C ALA A 224 6.75 -18.19 -19.43
N GLN A 225 5.59 -18.52 -18.86
CA GLN A 225 5.22 -18.16 -17.50
C GLN A 225 6.03 -18.96 -16.47
N ARG A 226 6.28 -20.24 -16.77
CA ARG A 226 7.12 -21.10 -15.94
C ARG A 226 8.57 -20.64 -15.93
N ASP A 227 9.09 -20.18 -17.07
CA ASP A 227 10.46 -19.67 -17.20
C ASP A 227 10.65 -18.36 -16.41
N PHE A 228 9.63 -17.49 -16.44
CA PHE A 228 9.64 -16.24 -15.67
C PHE A 228 9.74 -16.48 -14.15
N LEU A 229 8.89 -17.34 -13.61
CA LEU A 229 8.93 -17.66 -12.17
C LEU A 229 10.14 -18.54 -11.85
N GLY A 230 10.40 -19.57 -12.64
CA GLY A 230 11.47 -20.52 -12.40
C GLY A 230 11.10 -21.59 -11.35
N PRO A 231 12.07 -22.20 -10.67
CA PRO A 231 11.81 -23.27 -9.69
C PRO A 231 11.41 -22.73 -8.32
N TYR A 232 10.85 -23.61 -7.48
CA TYR A 232 10.57 -23.29 -6.08
C TYR A 232 11.85 -22.90 -5.33
N ILE A 233 11.82 -21.75 -4.66
CA ILE A 233 12.96 -21.21 -3.91
C ILE A 233 12.77 -21.48 -2.40
N THR A 234 13.72 -22.22 -1.82
CA THR A 234 13.81 -22.39 -0.37
C THR A 234 14.26 -21.09 0.30
N GLU A 235 13.97 -20.91 1.58
CA GLU A 235 14.35 -19.71 2.32
C GLU A 235 15.86 -19.41 2.26
N THR A 236 16.71 -20.42 2.46
CA THR A 236 18.17 -20.25 2.36
C THR A 236 18.62 -19.79 0.97
N LYS A 237 17.97 -20.26 -0.10
CA LYS A 237 18.27 -19.80 -1.46
C LYS A 237 17.72 -18.39 -1.72
N PHE A 238 16.55 -18.09 -1.16
CA PHE A 238 15.96 -16.76 -1.23
C PHE A 238 16.88 -15.72 -0.59
N LEU A 239 17.37 -15.98 0.62
CA LEU A 239 18.33 -15.11 1.32
C LEU A 239 19.59 -14.82 0.50
N LYS A 240 20.13 -15.82 -0.21
CA LYS A 240 21.26 -15.62 -1.13
C LYS A 240 20.87 -14.76 -2.33
N GLY A 241 19.70 -15.00 -2.92
CA GLY A 241 19.20 -14.22 -4.05
C GLY A 241 18.87 -12.76 -3.71
N LEU A 242 18.56 -12.44 -2.45
CA LEU A 242 18.32 -11.07 -2.02
C LEU A 242 19.56 -10.17 -2.18
N ALA A 243 20.77 -10.73 -2.07
CA ALA A 243 22.01 -9.99 -2.31
C ALA A 243 22.18 -9.56 -3.78
N GLU A 244 21.48 -10.22 -4.71
CA GLU A 244 21.47 -9.86 -6.14
C GLU A 244 20.47 -8.74 -6.45
N ILE A 245 19.56 -8.40 -5.53
CA ILE A 245 18.55 -7.37 -5.76
C ILE A 245 19.21 -6.00 -5.68
N ARG A 246 19.16 -5.29 -6.82
CA ARG A 246 19.50 -3.88 -6.91
C ARG A 246 18.23 -3.05 -6.84
N LEU A 247 18.01 -2.31 -5.76
CA LEU A 247 16.92 -1.33 -5.68
C LEU A 247 17.18 -0.15 -6.64
N PRO A 248 16.13 0.55 -7.12
CA PRO A 248 16.29 1.77 -7.90
C PRO A 248 17.13 2.83 -7.17
N LYS A 249 17.99 3.53 -7.91
CA LYS A 249 18.92 4.53 -7.33
C LYS A 249 18.19 5.71 -6.69
N GLU A 250 17.08 6.15 -7.27
CA GLU A 250 16.28 7.26 -6.76
C GLU A 250 15.14 6.84 -5.83
N LEU A 251 15.08 5.57 -5.40
CA LEU A 251 13.95 5.08 -4.62
C LEU A 251 13.87 5.78 -3.27
N LYS A 252 12.76 6.48 -3.02
CA LYS A 252 12.44 7.13 -1.74
C LYS A 252 11.37 6.38 -0.96
N SER A 253 10.42 5.76 -1.67
CA SER A 253 9.29 5.05 -1.07
C SER A 253 9.19 3.62 -1.59
N LEU A 254 9.17 2.65 -0.67
CA LEU A 254 8.93 1.25 -0.95
C LEU A 254 7.66 0.77 -0.25
N GLY A 255 6.72 0.21 -1.02
CA GLY A 255 5.54 -0.49 -0.54
C GLY A 255 5.67 -1.99 -0.70
N LEU A 256 5.43 -2.76 0.35
CA LEU A 256 5.43 -4.22 0.37
C LEU A 256 4.11 -4.70 0.98
N GLY A 257 3.21 -5.16 0.12
CA GLY A 257 2.00 -5.86 0.47
C GLY A 257 2.21 -7.36 0.38
N ILE A 258 2.97 -7.97 1.30
CA ILE A 258 3.41 -9.36 1.21
C ILE A 258 3.13 -10.04 2.54
N GLN A 259 2.61 -11.27 2.55
CA GLN A 259 2.22 -11.96 3.79
C GLN A 259 3.41 -12.11 4.75
N HIS A 260 4.61 -12.39 4.22
CA HIS A 260 5.87 -12.53 4.97
C HIS A 260 6.88 -11.42 4.65
N ALA A 261 6.53 -10.17 4.95
CA ALA A 261 7.36 -9.01 4.62
C ALA A 261 8.76 -9.03 5.27
N GLU A 262 8.95 -9.73 6.40
CA GLU A 262 10.16 -9.67 7.23
C GLU A 262 11.44 -10.04 6.45
N LEU A 263 11.41 -11.08 5.62
CA LEU A 263 12.55 -11.50 4.82
C LEU A 263 12.83 -10.53 3.65
N HIS A 264 11.79 -9.89 3.14
CA HIS A 264 11.88 -8.99 1.98
C HIS A 264 12.55 -7.66 2.33
N LEU A 265 12.52 -7.27 3.62
CA LEU A 265 13.21 -6.08 4.13
C LEU A 265 14.74 -6.19 4.10
N LEU A 266 15.33 -7.38 3.94
CA LEU A 266 16.78 -7.52 3.89
C LEU A 266 17.41 -6.76 2.71
N SER A 267 16.66 -6.51 1.64
CA SER A 267 17.09 -5.67 0.52
C SER A 267 17.35 -4.20 0.93
N LEU A 268 16.81 -3.75 2.06
CA LEU A 268 16.95 -2.38 2.57
C LEU A 268 18.19 -2.16 3.44
N ILE A 269 18.93 -3.22 3.85
CA ILE A 269 20.04 -3.09 4.82
C ILE A 269 21.09 -2.04 4.38
N ASN A 270 21.38 -1.99 3.09
CA ASN A 270 22.36 -1.06 2.51
C ASN A 270 21.69 0.10 1.75
N CYS A 271 20.38 0.24 1.85
CA CYS A 271 19.64 1.28 1.15
C CYS A 271 19.52 2.52 2.03
N THR A 272 20.16 3.62 1.61
CA THR A 272 20.13 4.89 2.33
C THR A 272 19.13 5.89 1.76
N THR A 273 18.58 5.62 0.56
CA THR A 273 17.70 6.54 -0.16
C THR A 273 16.23 6.37 0.21
N VAL A 274 15.83 5.15 0.59
CA VAL A 274 14.45 4.86 0.99
C VAL A 274 14.22 5.40 2.40
N ASP A 275 13.38 6.41 2.51
CA ASP A 275 12.96 7.00 3.79
C ASP A 275 11.53 6.61 4.17
N THR A 276 10.75 6.10 3.23
CA THR A 276 9.33 5.77 3.40
C THR A 276 9.11 4.29 3.13
N LEU A 277 8.66 3.57 4.16
CA LEU A 277 8.28 2.16 4.09
C LEU A 277 6.78 2.01 4.33
N VAL A 278 6.10 1.29 3.43
CA VAL A 278 4.68 0.96 3.54
C VAL A 278 4.56 -0.56 3.59
N LEU A 279 4.08 -1.12 4.69
CA LEU A 279 3.81 -2.55 4.83
C LEU A 279 2.30 -2.78 4.85
N THR A 280 1.79 -3.55 3.90
CA THR A 280 0.36 -3.87 3.81
C THR A 280 0.13 -5.38 3.84
N GLY A 281 -1.04 -5.81 4.29
CA GLY A 281 -1.46 -7.22 4.17
C GLY A 281 -0.57 -8.24 4.89
N ALA A 282 0.24 -7.79 5.85
CA ALA A 282 1.08 -8.69 6.65
C ALA A 282 0.18 -9.46 7.63
N GLU A 283 0.04 -10.76 7.39
CA GLU A 283 -0.72 -11.69 8.25
C GLU A 283 0.05 -12.01 9.54
N GLU A 284 1.38 -12.04 9.46
CA GLU A 284 2.26 -12.18 10.61
C GLU A 284 3.37 -11.14 10.53
N LEU A 285 3.31 -10.12 11.38
CA LEU A 285 4.40 -9.18 11.50
C LEU A 285 5.48 -9.76 12.42
N LYS A 286 6.63 -10.10 11.83
CA LYS A 286 7.82 -10.59 12.55
C LYS A 286 8.97 -9.62 12.40
N TYR A 287 9.84 -9.62 13.41
CA TYR A 287 11.09 -8.87 13.34
C TYR A 287 12.01 -9.47 12.29
N THR A 288 12.68 -8.61 11.54
CA THR A 288 13.71 -9.05 10.61
C THR A 288 14.98 -9.35 11.40
N MET A 289 15.30 -10.63 11.53
CA MET A 289 16.51 -11.09 12.20
C MET A 289 17.70 -11.11 11.24
N ASN A 290 18.91 -10.92 11.76
CA ASN A 290 20.13 -11.06 10.98
C ASN A 290 20.32 -12.54 10.60
N PRO A 291 20.37 -12.89 9.30
CA PRO A 291 20.55 -14.28 8.87
C PRO A 291 21.84 -14.94 9.40
N ALA A 292 22.89 -14.15 9.62
CA ALA A 292 24.17 -14.63 10.16
C ALA A 292 24.18 -14.69 11.70
N ASN A 293 23.31 -13.93 12.37
CA ASN A 293 23.15 -13.97 13.82
C ASN A 293 21.65 -13.81 14.18
N PRO A 294 20.90 -14.92 14.25
CA PRO A 294 19.45 -14.90 14.46
C PRO A 294 18.98 -14.25 15.77
N THR A 295 19.89 -13.98 16.72
CA THR A 295 19.55 -13.28 17.97
C THR A 295 19.49 -11.76 17.81
N LYS A 296 20.05 -11.22 16.72
CA LYS A 296 20.16 -9.78 16.47
C LYS A 296 19.05 -9.32 15.53
N ILE A 297 18.22 -8.40 16.00
CA ILE A 297 17.25 -7.67 15.17
C ILE A 297 18.01 -6.70 14.25
N LEU A 298 17.68 -6.70 12.97
CA LEU A 298 18.23 -5.74 12.02
C LEU A 298 17.57 -4.38 12.17
N GLN A 299 18.37 -3.34 11.93
CA GLN A 299 17.92 -1.95 12.02
C GLN A 299 17.88 -1.33 10.63
N PHE A 300 16.88 -0.47 10.39
CA PHE A 300 16.70 0.27 9.16
C PHE A 300 16.68 1.78 9.47
N PRO A 301 17.84 2.38 9.76
CA PRO A 301 17.93 3.76 10.25
C PRO A 301 17.58 4.81 9.18
N ALA A 302 17.55 4.46 7.89
CA ALA A 302 17.15 5.38 6.83
C ALA A 302 15.64 5.68 6.84
N ILE A 303 14.81 4.77 7.40
CA ILE A 303 13.36 4.90 7.41
C ILE A 303 12.93 5.98 8.40
N LYS A 304 12.30 7.03 7.87
CA LYS A 304 11.70 8.15 8.60
C LYS A 304 10.18 8.08 8.63
N LYS A 305 9.56 7.45 7.63
CA LYS A 305 8.12 7.29 7.54
C LYS A 305 7.76 5.81 7.44
N LEU A 306 6.96 5.33 8.38
CA LEU A 306 6.48 3.96 8.43
C LEU A 306 4.96 3.93 8.37
N VAL A 307 4.41 3.21 7.40
CA VAL A 307 2.97 2.97 7.27
C VAL A 307 2.72 1.48 7.42
N LEU A 308 1.91 1.09 8.40
CA LEU A 308 1.48 -0.29 8.64
C LEU A 308 0.00 -0.42 8.37
N VAL A 309 -0.35 -1.41 7.56
CA VAL A 309 -1.73 -1.74 7.16
C VAL A 309 -1.93 -3.25 7.33
N PRO A 310 -1.95 -3.74 8.59
CA PRO A 310 -1.90 -5.17 8.91
C PRO A 310 -3.22 -5.88 8.57
N SER A 311 -3.15 -7.13 8.10
CA SER A 311 -4.33 -7.98 7.89
C SER A 311 -4.74 -8.78 9.13
N THR A 312 -3.97 -8.68 10.21
CA THR A 312 -4.24 -9.30 11.51
C THR A 312 -4.47 -8.24 12.58
N ASP A 313 -5.29 -8.62 13.57
CA ASP A 313 -5.45 -7.95 14.85
C ASP A 313 -4.27 -8.17 15.81
N LYS A 314 -3.47 -9.23 15.62
CA LYS A 314 -2.38 -9.64 16.53
C LYS A 314 -1.10 -8.82 16.35
N LEU A 315 -1.06 -7.61 16.91
CA LEU A 315 0.03 -6.65 16.72
C LEU A 315 0.88 -6.44 17.99
N ALA A 316 0.38 -6.79 19.17
CA ALA A 316 1.01 -6.45 20.46
C ALA A 316 2.49 -6.87 20.53
N ASN A 317 2.76 -8.13 20.18
CA ASN A 317 4.11 -8.69 20.23
C ASN A 317 5.08 -8.04 19.25
N TYR A 318 4.60 -7.48 18.13
CA TYR A 318 5.41 -6.83 17.11
C TYR A 318 5.71 -5.36 17.45
N PHE A 319 4.77 -4.66 18.08
CA PHE A 319 4.94 -3.23 18.39
C PHE A 319 6.02 -2.99 19.45
N TYR A 320 6.19 -3.91 20.41
CA TYR A 320 7.13 -3.75 21.51
C TYR A 320 8.58 -3.50 21.06
N ARG A 321 9.03 -4.10 19.95
CA ARG A 321 10.40 -3.88 19.43
C ARG A 321 10.44 -3.17 18.10
N LEU A 322 9.32 -2.65 17.61
CA LEU A 322 9.27 -1.98 16.32
C LEU A 322 10.17 -0.73 16.28
N ALA A 323 10.21 0.02 17.38
CA ALA A 323 11.09 1.18 17.54
C ALA A 323 12.58 0.80 17.49
N SER A 324 12.95 -0.41 17.91
CA SER A 324 14.33 -0.89 17.82
C SER A 324 14.75 -1.21 16.39
N GLN A 325 13.80 -1.67 15.56
CA GLN A 325 14.02 -1.97 14.15
C GLN A 325 14.04 -0.70 13.29
N PHE A 326 13.23 0.31 13.64
CA PHE A 326 13.13 1.59 12.91
C PHE A 326 13.38 2.79 13.84
N PRO A 327 14.63 3.02 14.27
CA PRO A 327 14.96 3.97 15.33
C PRO A 327 14.76 5.45 14.96
N ASN A 328 14.67 5.78 13.66
CA ASN A 328 14.59 7.15 13.15
C ASN A 328 13.21 7.54 12.61
N VAL A 329 12.16 6.77 12.92
CA VAL A 329 10.80 7.09 12.46
C VAL A 329 10.32 8.42 13.05
N GLU A 330 10.03 9.37 12.16
CA GLU A 330 9.43 10.68 12.45
C GLU A 330 7.92 10.68 12.18
N SER A 331 7.44 9.83 11.27
CA SER A 331 6.03 9.70 10.94
C SER A 331 5.60 8.24 10.96
N PHE A 332 4.67 7.90 11.86
CA PHE A 332 4.10 6.56 11.96
C PHE A 332 2.61 6.59 11.63
N LYS A 333 2.18 5.68 10.77
CA LYS A 333 0.77 5.52 10.39
C LYS A 333 0.35 4.07 10.55
N LEU A 334 -0.69 3.84 11.35
CA LEU A 334 -1.35 2.56 11.53
C LEU A 334 -2.76 2.64 10.95
N ILE A 335 -3.03 1.80 9.94
CA ILE A 335 -4.36 1.67 9.32
C ILE A 335 -4.84 0.24 9.56
N PRO A 336 -5.54 -0.03 10.67
CA PRO A 336 -6.04 -1.36 10.94
C PRO A 336 -7.17 -1.73 9.95
N TRP A 337 -7.22 -3.00 9.54
CA TRP A 337 -8.36 -3.59 8.84
C TRP A 337 -9.42 -4.16 9.81
N ALA A 338 -9.00 -4.48 11.04
CA ALA A 338 -9.82 -5.03 12.11
C ALA A 338 -9.40 -4.39 13.45
N TYR A 339 -10.24 -4.50 14.49
CA TYR A 339 -9.90 -4.01 15.83
C TYR A 339 -8.62 -4.70 16.32
N PRO A 340 -7.49 -3.97 16.46
CA PRO A 340 -6.24 -4.60 16.85
C PRO A 340 -6.29 -5.02 18.33
N ASP A 341 -5.54 -6.07 18.68
CA ASP A 341 -5.33 -6.54 20.06
C ASP A 341 -4.46 -5.60 20.90
N VAL A 342 -4.19 -4.40 20.37
CA VAL A 342 -3.32 -3.40 20.95
C VAL A 342 -4.13 -2.18 21.34
N ASP A 343 -4.18 -1.92 22.64
CA ASP A 343 -4.58 -0.62 23.18
C ASP A 343 -3.64 0.50 22.67
N PHE A 344 -4.12 1.73 22.65
CA PHE A 344 -3.36 2.92 22.35
C PHE A 344 -2.03 3.02 23.13
N ASN A 345 -1.98 2.56 24.38
CA ASN A 345 -0.75 2.52 25.17
C ASN A 345 0.27 1.49 24.66
N GLY A 346 -0.17 0.46 23.94
CA GLY A 346 0.71 -0.53 23.30
C GLY A 346 1.30 -0.07 21.96
N LEU A 347 0.99 1.15 21.49
CA LEU A 347 1.63 1.72 20.31
C LEU A 347 3.14 1.89 20.53
N PRO A 348 3.96 1.71 19.47
CA PRO A 348 5.42 1.79 19.56
C PRO A 348 5.92 3.16 20.00
N ASN A 349 6.89 3.18 20.92
CA ASN A 349 7.58 4.40 21.35
C ASN A 349 8.76 4.71 20.42
N PHE A 350 8.51 5.40 19.30
CA PHE A 350 9.57 5.86 18.41
C PHE A 350 10.23 7.13 18.99
N PRO A 351 11.57 7.16 19.23
CA PRO A 351 12.23 8.27 19.89
C PRO A 351 12.12 9.63 19.16
N LYS A 352 11.93 9.60 17.84
CA LYS A 352 11.88 10.81 16.98
C LYS A 352 10.48 11.08 16.44
N LEU A 353 9.45 10.45 17.01
CA LEU A 353 8.08 10.55 16.47
C LEU A 353 7.57 11.99 16.53
N ARG A 354 7.19 12.54 15.38
CA ARG A 354 6.59 13.87 15.24
C ARG A 354 5.13 13.80 14.81
N HIS A 355 4.79 12.79 14.02
CA HIS A 355 3.45 12.62 13.46
C HIS A 355 2.95 11.19 13.67
N LEU A 356 1.83 11.04 14.37
CA LEU A 356 1.15 9.77 14.57
C LEU A 356 -0.20 9.80 13.83
N GLU A 357 -0.47 8.80 12.99
CA GLU A 357 -1.80 8.56 12.44
C GLU A 357 -2.26 7.16 12.86
N THR A 358 -3.38 7.05 13.57
CA THR A 358 -3.88 5.77 14.09
C THR A 358 -5.41 5.73 14.08
N PHE A 359 -6.01 4.62 14.45
CA PHE A 359 -7.46 4.48 14.66
C PHE A 359 -7.90 5.18 15.95
N TRP A 360 -9.18 5.57 16.03
CA TRP A 360 -9.76 5.99 17.30
C TRP A 360 -9.74 4.81 18.28
N PRO A 361 -9.15 4.95 19.47
CA PRO A 361 -9.08 3.86 20.43
C PRO A 361 -10.49 3.37 20.79
N THR A 362 -10.65 2.06 20.91
CA THR A 362 -11.91 1.42 21.28
C THR A 362 -11.66 0.31 22.27
N ASP A 363 -12.51 0.21 23.30
CA ASP A 363 -12.54 -0.92 24.21
C ASP A 363 -13.71 -1.85 23.83
N PRO A 364 -13.49 -3.16 23.63
CA PRO A 364 -14.59 -4.09 23.35
C PRO A 364 -15.65 -4.15 24.46
N GLU A 365 -15.26 -3.92 25.72
CA GLU A 365 -16.13 -4.02 26.90
C GLU A 365 -16.78 -2.67 27.24
N VAL A 366 -16.05 -1.57 27.10
CA VAL A 366 -16.49 -0.22 27.52
C VAL A 366 -17.02 0.63 26.36
N GLY A 367 -16.71 0.25 25.12
CA GLY A 367 -17.04 1.00 23.90
C GLY A 367 -15.95 2.01 23.51
N ASP A 368 -16.34 3.03 22.76
CA ASP A 368 -15.38 4.03 22.25
C ASP A 368 -14.88 4.94 23.40
N TYR A 369 -13.57 5.19 23.42
CA TYR A 369 -12.96 6.05 24.43
C TYR A 369 -13.39 7.50 24.26
N ARG A 370 -13.58 8.21 25.38
CA ARG A 370 -13.86 9.65 25.36
C ARG A 370 -12.58 10.42 25.02
N PRO A 371 -12.69 11.64 24.45
CA PRO A 371 -11.56 12.55 24.27
C PRO A 371 -10.66 12.71 25.51
N SER A 372 -11.26 12.73 26.71
CA SER A 372 -10.54 12.83 27.99
C SER A 372 -9.64 11.63 28.28
N ASP A 373 -10.03 10.43 27.84
CA ASP A 373 -9.27 9.20 28.08
C ASP A 373 -8.01 9.21 27.21
N ILE A 374 -8.15 9.63 25.94
CA ILE A 374 -7.04 9.81 24.99
C ILE A 374 -6.06 10.86 25.48
N GLU A 375 -6.56 11.99 25.99
CA GLU A 375 -5.72 12.99 26.65
C GLU A 375 -4.95 12.39 27.83
N GLY A 376 -5.64 11.62 28.68
CA GLY A 376 -5.06 10.94 29.84
C GLY A 376 -3.89 10.05 29.44
N TRP A 377 -4.05 9.23 28.41
CA TRP A 377 -3.00 8.35 27.91
C TRP A 377 -1.84 9.09 27.27
N LEU A 378 -2.11 10.13 26.47
CA LEU A 378 -1.05 10.97 25.93
C LEU A 378 -0.22 11.58 27.05
N ARG A 379 -0.88 12.22 28.04
CA ARG A 379 -0.20 12.77 29.22
C ARG A 379 0.59 11.72 29.98
N PHE A 380 0.04 10.51 30.15
CA PHE A 380 0.74 9.40 30.76
C PHE A 380 2.04 9.10 30.00
N ARG A 381 1.97 8.84 28.70
CA ARG A 381 3.17 8.54 27.87
C ARG A 381 4.22 9.64 27.91
N PHE A 382 3.80 10.90 27.83
CA PHE A 382 4.72 12.03 27.95
C PHE A 382 5.41 12.13 29.33
N ARG A 383 4.70 11.81 30.43
CA ARG A 383 5.28 11.78 31.78
C ARG A 383 6.40 10.72 31.90
N PHE A 384 6.32 9.64 31.14
CA PHE A 384 7.37 8.62 31.05
C PHE A 384 8.50 8.96 30.05
N GLY A 385 8.50 10.18 29.50
CA GLY A 385 9.50 10.61 28.51
C GLY A 385 9.33 9.94 27.14
N GLU A 386 8.15 9.38 26.86
CA GLU A 386 7.84 8.85 25.54
C GLU A 386 7.35 9.95 24.61
N TRP A 387 7.58 9.77 23.30
CA TRP A 387 7.05 10.66 22.25
C TRP A 387 7.35 12.16 22.44
N THR A 388 8.48 12.52 23.05
CA THR A 388 8.80 13.91 23.42
C THR A 388 8.78 14.91 22.27
N ASP A 389 8.94 14.43 21.04
CA ASP A 389 8.94 15.24 19.81
C ASP A 389 7.58 15.28 19.08
N LEU A 390 6.53 14.67 19.64
CA LEU A 390 5.23 14.51 18.98
C LEU A 390 4.54 15.87 18.81
N ARG A 391 4.17 16.19 17.56
CA ARG A 391 3.56 17.47 17.16
C ARG A 391 2.10 17.34 16.75
N SER A 392 1.71 16.20 16.21
CA SER A 392 0.35 15.99 15.74
C SER A 392 -0.07 14.53 15.84
N VAL A 393 -1.33 14.32 16.21
CA VAL A 393 -1.98 13.01 16.17
C VAL A 393 -3.22 13.10 15.28
N LYS A 394 -3.33 12.17 14.34
CA LYS A 394 -4.49 12.02 13.46
C LYS A 394 -5.20 10.72 13.80
N PHE A 395 -6.46 10.82 14.18
CA PHE A 395 -7.31 9.67 14.43
C PHE A 395 -8.20 9.40 13.22
N ARG A 396 -8.32 8.13 12.83
CA ARG A 396 -9.27 7.64 11.82
C ARG A 396 -10.40 6.89 12.49
N GLY A 397 -11.64 7.16 12.09
CA GLY A 397 -12.80 6.46 12.63
C GLY A 397 -14.12 6.98 12.07
N HIS A 398 -15.20 6.47 12.65
CA HIS A 398 -16.57 6.88 12.38
C HIS A 398 -16.86 8.24 13.07
N ALA A 399 -17.28 9.24 12.29
CA ALA A 399 -17.51 10.60 12.80
C ALA A 399 -18.70 10.70 13.77
N ASP A 400 -19.70 9.82 13.60
CA ASP A 400 -20.85 9.62 14.49
C ASP A 400 -20.46 9.10 15.88
N LYS A 401 -19.30 8.46 16.00
CA LYS A 401 -18.73 8.05 17.29
C LYS A 401 -17.97 9.18 17.99
N LEU A 402 -17.72 10.27 17.27
CA LEU A 402 -16.97 11.44 17.71
C LEU A 402 -17.86 12.69 17.89
N TYR A 403 -19.13 12.61 17.47
CA TYR A 403 -20.18 13.61 17.69
C TYR A 403 -21.53 12.94 17.95
N HIS A 404 -22.31 13.43 18.92
CA HIS A 404 -23.69 13.00 19.19
C HIS A 404 -24.73 13.37 18.10
N ARG A 405 -24.36 13.47 16.82
CA ARG A 405 -25.32 13.76 15.74
C ARG A 405 -25.70 12.47 15.00
N PRO A 406 -26.97 12.04 15.00
CA PRO A 406 -27.31 10.65 14.68
C PRO A 406 -27.33 10.27 13.18
N ASP A 407 -27.22 11.23 12.25
CA ASP A 407 -27.84 10.99 10.94
C ASP A 407 -26.92 10.67 9.76
N GLU A 408 -25.58 10.59 9.92
CA GLU A 408 -24.72 10.15 8.83
C GLU A 408 -23.44 9.44 9.34
N HIS A 409 -23.34 8.12 9.11
CA HIS A 409 -22.10 7.35 9.30
C HIS A 409 -21.02 7.80 8.29
N ARG A 410 -20.40 8.95 8.52
CA ARG A 410 -19.26 9.40 7.71
C ARG A 410 -17.97 8.88 8.33
N TYR A 411 -17.22 8.08 7.58
CA TYR A 411 -15.81 7.85 7.90
C TYR A 411 -15.08 9.19 7.81
N GLY A 412 -14.56 9.66 8.94
CA GLY A 412 -13.86 10.93 9.06
C GLY A 412 -12.41 10.75 9.49
N SER A 413 -11.66 11.84 9.52
CA SER A 413 -10.37 11.86 10.18
C SER A 413 -10.25 13.11 11.02
N LEU A 414 -10.03 12.93 12.32
CA LEU A 414 -9.78 14.05 13.21
C LEU A 414 -8.28 14.28 13.34
N ILE A 415 -7.80 15.43 12.88
CA ILE A 415 -6.40 15.83 13.01
C ILE A 415 -6.28 16.78 14.19
N CYS A 416 -5.54 16.41 15.22
CA CYS A 416 -5.30 17.24 16.39
C CYS A 416 -3.82 17.58 16.53
N ASN A 417 -3.52 18.85 16.77
CA ASN A 417 -2.17 19.28 17.11
C ASN A 417 -1.91 19.04 18.59
N VAL A 418 -0.68 18.66 18.90
CA VAL A 418 -0.19 18.52 20.27
C VAL A 418 0.63 19.77 20.59
N GLU A 419 0.18 20.52 21.59
CA GLU A 419 0.88 21.70 22.06
C GLU A 419 1.52 21.41 23.41
N LYS A 420 2.73 21.92 23.63
CA LYS A 420 3.38 21.86 24.93
C LYS A 420 3.21 23.22 25.62
N LYS A 421 2.42 23.26 26.69
CA LYS A 421 2.17 24.46 27.48
C LYS A 421 2.53 24.20 28.93
N ASP A 422 3.38 25.05 29.50
CA ASP A 422 3.81 24.96 30.91
C ASP A 422 4.40 23.59 31.31
N GLY A 423 5.03 22.89 30.36
CA GLY A 423 5.60 21.56 30.57
C GLY A 423 4.60 20.41 30.41
N GLU A 424 3.29 20.69 30.28
CA GLU A 424 2.27 19.71 29.97
C GLU A 424 1.96 19.65 28.47
N TYR A 425 1.65 18.46 27.97
CA TYR A 425 1.18 18.29 26.61
C TYR A 425 -0.35 18.33 26.59
N LEU A 426 -0.90 19.25 25.81
CA LEU A 426 -2.33 19.46 25.67
C LEU A 426 -2.72 19.12 24.22
N LEU A 427 -3.77 18.30 24.08
CA LEU A 427 -4.49 18.19 22.81
C LEU A 427 -5.34 19.43 22.66
N ASN A 428 -5.04 20.24 21.65
CA ASN A 428 -5.85 21.41 21.37
C ASN A 428 -7.07 21.01 20.52
N TRP A 429 -8.14 20.54 21.18
CA TRP A 429 -9.39 20.13 20.52
C TRP A 429 -10.02 21.23 19.66
N THR A 430 -9.80 22.50 20.02
CA THR A 430 -10.32 23.64 19.25
C THR A 430 -9.62 23.83 17.90
N THR A 431 -8.42 23.28 17.75
CA THR A 431 -7.68 23.27 16.47
C THR A 431 -7.90 22.00 15.67
N CYS A 432 -8.65 21.03 16.21
CA CYS A 432 -8.85 19.80 15.49
C CYS A 432 -9.74 20.02 14.27
N LYS A 433 -9.26 19.56 13.11
CA LYS A 433 -9.98 19.68 11.84
C LYS A 433 -10.42 18.30 11.38
N TRP A 434 -11.65 18.25 10.88
CA TRP A 434 -12.29 17.10 10.25
C TRP A 434 -11.91 16.95 8.78
#